data_AF-A0A1F5PGD8-F1
#
_entry.id   AF-A0A1F5PGD8-F1
#
_cell.length_a   1.000
_cell.length_b   1.000
_cell.length_c   1.000
_cell.angle_alpha   90.00
_cell.angle_beta   90.00
_cell.angle_gamma   90.00
#
_symmetry.space_group_name_H-M   'P 1'
#
loop_
_entity.id
_entity.type
_entity.pdbx_description
1 polymer ?
#
loop_
_entity_poly.entity_id
_entity_poly.type
_entity_poly.pdbx_seq_one_letter_code
_entity_poly.pdbx_strand_id
1 'polypeptide(L)'
;MSWVIYAILSAFFASLVAIFGKIGIKGVDSNLAVAIRTVIIVFFAWAIVLVQGNASELQKISKYSYTFIILSAIATGLSWLFYYKALQLGEASKVAPIDKLSVALTIGLAFIFLGEKPTIGSVLGGGLVAVGVLVTALIK
;
A
#
# COMPACT_ATOMS: atom_id res chain seq x y z
N MET A 1 17.79 13.55 -1.90
CA MET A 1 17.24 13.73 -3.26
C MET A 1 16.82 12.41 -3.93
N SER A 2 17.46 11.26 -3.67
CA SER A 2 17.12 9.99 -4.35
C SER A 2 15.76 9.35 -3.96
N TRP A 3 15.37 9.40 -2.68
CA TRP A 3 14.14 8.74 -2.20
C TRP A 3 12.84 9.36 -2.75
N VAL A 4 12.85 10.65 -3.06
CA VAL A 4 11.68 11.37 -3.60
C VAL A 4 11.29 10.84 -4.97
N ILE A 5 12.27 10.53 -5.83
CA ILE A 5 12.01 9.96 -7.16
C ILE A 5 11.34 8.59 -7.03
N TYR A 6 11.84 7.73 -6.14
CA TYR A 6 11.22 6.43 -5.86
C TYR A 6 9.81 6.57 -5.28
N ALA A 7 9.56 7.57 -4.43
CA ALA A 7 8.23 7.85 -3.89
C ALA A 7 7.24 8.32 -4.97
N ILE A 8 7.67 9.18 -5.90
CA ILE A 8 6.85 9.62 -7.04
C ILE A 8 6.54 8.46 -7.96
N LEU A 9 7.54 7.63 -8.29
CA LEU A 9 7.32 6.41 -9.08
C LEU A 9 6.35 5.46 -8.38
N SER A 10 6.49 5.27 -7.07
CA SER A 10 5.56 4.46 -6.27
C SER A 10 4.13 5.00 -6.35
N ALA A 11 3.93 6.32 -6.22
CA ALA A 11 2.61 6.94 -6.36
C ALA A 11 2.01 6.75 -7.76
N PHE A 12 2.83 6.85 -8.82
CA PHE A 12 2.41 6.57 -10.18
C PHE A 12 1.97 5.11 -10.36
N PHE A 13 2.77 4.14 -9.92
CA PHE A 13 2.37 2.73 -10.01
C PHE A 13 1.16 2.40 -9.13
N ALA A 14 1.02 3.05 -7.96
CA ALA A 14 -0.16 2.88 -7.11
C ALA A 14 -1.45 3.35 -7.80
N SER A 15 -1.40 4.40 -8.63
CA SER A 15 -2.56 4.84 -9.41
C SER A 15 -2.90 3.82 -10.51
N LEU A 16 -1.89 3.28 -11.20
CA LEU A 16 -2.10 2.20 -12.19
C LEU A 16 -2.71 0.95 -11.55
N VAL A 17 -2.25 0.58 -10.34
CA VAL A 17 -2.82 -0.54 -9.57
C VAL A 17 -4.31 -0.34 -9.30
N ALA A 18 -4.74 0.88 -8.97
CA ALA A 18 -6.15 1.18 -8.74
C ALA A 18 -6.97 1.03 -10.04
N ILE A 19 -6.50 1.60 -11.14
CA ILE A 19 -7.22 1.58 -12.43
C ILE A 19 -7.26 0.18 -13.03
N PHE A 20 -6.11 -0.49 -13.18
CA PHE A 20 -6.05 -1.86 -13.69
C PHE A 20 -6.76 -2.82 -12.75
N GLY A 21 -6.69 -2.58 -11.44
CA GLY A 21 -7.42 -3.35 -10.45
C GLY A 21 -8.94 -3.28 -10.65
N LYS A 22 -9.49 -2.07 -10.79
CA LYS A 22 -10.93 -1.87 -11.06
C LYS A 22 -11.37 -2.51 -12.37
N ILE A 23 -10.54 -2.43 -13.42
CA ILE A 23 -10.81 -3.06 -14.72
C ILE A 23 -10.78 -4.59 -14.59
N GLY A 24 -9.76 -5.14 -13.93
CA GLY A 24 -9.52 -6.59 -13.83
C GLY A 24 -10.51 -7.35 -12.95
N ILE A 25 -11.13 -6.71 -11.96
CA ILE A 25 -12.16 -7.34 -11.10
C ILE A 25 -13.57 -7.30 -11.68
N LYS A 26 -13.78 -6.70 -12.86
CA LYS A 26 -15.11 -6.58 -13.45
C LYS A 26 -15.59 -7.97 -13.93
N GLY A 27 -16.62 -8.50 -13.29
CA GLY A 27 -17.16 -9.83 -13.59
C GLY A 27 -16.32 -10.99 -13.05
N VAL A 28 -15.32 -10.71 -12.22
CA VAL A 28 -14.47 -11.71 -11.56
C VAL A 28 -14.59 -11.54 -10.05
N ASP A 29 -14.54 -12.62 -9.28
CA ASP A 29 -14.46 -12.53 -7.83
C ASP A 29 -13.21 -11.74 -7.39
N SER A 30 -13.37 -10.81 -6.45
CA SER A 30 -12.28 -9.93 -6.02
C SER A 30 -11.18 -10.69 -5.26
N ASN A 31 -11.50 -11.75 -4.54
CA ASN A 31 -10.50 -12.57 -3.85
C ASN A 31 -9.69 -13.38 -4.87
N LEU A 32 -10.37 -13.94 -5.88
CA LEU A 32 -9.69 -14.64 -6.99
C LEU A 32 -8.72 -13.72 -7.73
N ALA A 33 -9.13 -12.49 -8.03
CA ALA A 33 -8.27 -11.50 -8.69
C ALA A 33 -7.04 -11.14 -7.83
N VAL A 34 -7.22 -10.97 -6.51
CA VAL A 34 -6.11 -10.73 -5.57
C VAL A 34 -5.15 -11.93 -5.53
N ALA A 35 -5.66 -13.16 -5.52
CA ALA A 35 -4.84 -14.37 -5.53
C ALA A 35 -3.96 -14.45 -6.79
N ILE A 36 -4.54 -14.25 -7.98
CA ILE A 36 -3.80 -14.25 -9.26
C ILE A 36 -2.72 -13.16 -9.25
N ARG A 37 -3.08 -11.94 -8.84
CA ARG A 37 -2.13 -10.82 -8.75
C ARG A 37 -0.96 -11.14 -7.80
N THR A 38 -1.25 -11.77 -6.67
CA THR A 38 -0.23 -12.10 -5.66
C THR A 38 0.79 -13.08 -6.21
N VAL A 39 0.36 -14.11 -6.97
CA VAL A 39 1.27 -15.04 -7.64
C VAL A 39 2.22 -14.31 -8.58
N ILE A 40 1.70 -13.40 -9.41
CA ILE A 40 2.51 -12.59 -10.33
C ILE A 40 3.54 -11.75 -9.56
N ILE A 41 3.13 -11.10 -8.46
CA ILE A 41 4.02 -10.29 -7.62
C ILE A 41 5.13 -11.14 -6.99
N VAL A 42 4.81 -12.34 -6.50
CA VAL A 42 5.80 -13.28 -5.95
C VAL A 42 6.87 -13.61 -6.99
N PHE A 43 6.48 -13.92 -8.23
CA PHE A 43 7.45 -14.19 -9.30
C PHE A 43 8.35 -12.98 -9.58
N PHE A 44 7.80 -11.78 -9.70
CA PHE A 44 8.59 -10.56 -9.93
C PHE A 44 9.55 -10.28 -8.76
N ALA A 45 9.09 -10.40 -7.51
CA ALA A 45 9.89 -10.15 -6.34
C ALA A 45 11.08 -11.12 -6.23
N TRP A 46 10.84 -12.42 -6.42
CA TRP A 46 11.91 -13.41 -6.38
C TRP A 46 12.87 -13.32 -7.56
N ALA A 47 12.39 -12.99 -8.76
CA ALA A 47 13.26 -12.75 -9.91
C ALA A 47 14.29 -11.64 -9.62
N ILE A 48 13.85 -10.54 -9.00
CA ILE A 48 14.75 -9.43 -8.60
C ILE A 48 15.78 -9.91 -7.57
N VAL A 49 15.37 -10.65 -6.54
CA VAL A 49 16.28 -11.18 -5.50
C VAL A 49 17.34 -12.10 -6.11
N LEU A 50 16.92 -12.97 -7.04
CA LEU A 50 17.83 -13.90 -7.73
C LEU A 50 18.82 -13.18 -8.64
N VAL A 51 18.35 -12.20 -9.43
CA VAL A 51 19.22 -11.39 -10.32
C VAL A 51 20.23 -10.57 -9.51
N GLN A 52 19.84 -10.08 -8.33
CA GLN A 52 20.75 -9.35 -7.44
C GLN A 52 21.72 -10.25 -6.66
N GLY A 53 21.53 -11.57 -6.68
CA GLY A 53 22.36 -12.52 -5.91
C GLY A 53 22.14 -12.48 -4.40
N ASN A 54 21.08 -11.80 -3.93
CA ASN A 54 20.83 -11.55 -2.51
C ASN A 54 20.16 -12.73 -1.77
N ALA A 55 19.95 -13.87 -2.44
CA ALA A 55 19.25 -15.02 -1.86
C ALA A 55 19.98 -15.60 -0.64
N SER A 56 21.31 -15.51 -0.58
CA SER A 56 22.12 -15.97 0.56
C SER A 56 21.92 -15.13 1.83
N GLU A 57 21.44 -13.89 1.70
CA GLU A 57 21.22 -12.98 2.83
C GLU A 57 19.99 -13.36 3.67
N LEU A 58 19.14 -14.26 3.19
CA LEU A 58 17.97 -14.78 3.92
C LEU A 58 18.34 -15.35 5.30
N GLN A 59 19.53 -15.95 5.41
CA GLN A 59 20.03 -16.53 6.66
C GLN A 59 20.48 -15.47 7.68
N LYS A 60 20.72 -14.24 7.25
CA LYS A 60 21.15 -13.14 8.12
C LYS A 60 19.99 -12.33 8.71
N ILE A 61 18.77 -12.57 8.24
CA ILE A 61 17.58 -11.86 8.73
C ILE A 61 17.27 -12.34 10.16
N SER A 62 17.19 -11.39 11.10
CA SER A 62 16.89 -11.69 12.49
C SER A 62 15.44 -12.16 12.68
N LYS A 63 15.19 -12.97 13.72
CA LYS A 63 13.82 -13.43 14.06
C LYS A 63 12.84 -12.26 14.25
N TYR A 64 13.30 -11.18 14.89
CA TYR A 64 12.52 -9.95 15.05
C TYR A 64 12.08 -9.37 13.70
N SER A 65 13.03 -9.23 12.76
CA SER A 65 12.73 -8.73 11.42
C SER A 65 11.75 -9.65 10.67
N TYR A 66 11.93 -10.96 10.76
CA TYR A 66 11.00 -11.93 10.16
C TYR A 66 9.57 -11.77 10.70
N THR A 67 9.39 -11.57 12.01
CA THR A 67 8.07 -11.37 12.60
C THR A 67 7.37 -10.14 12.02
N PHE A 68 8.07 -9.00 11.92
CA PHE A 68 7.49 -7.78 11.35
C PHE A 68 7.26 -7.89 9.84
N ILE A 69 8.10 -8.63 9.10
CA ILE A 69 7.86 -8.94 7.68
C ILE A 69 6.58 -9.76 7.50
N ILE A 70 6.37 -10.79 8.33
CA ILE A 70 5.16 -11.62 8.27
C ILE A 70 3.92 -10.80 8.63
N LEU A 71 3.97 -10.01 9.70
CA LEU A 71 2.86 -9.13 10.10
C LEU A 71 2.54 -8.11 9.00
N SER A 72 3.57 -7.53 8.37
CA SER A 72 3.40 -6.62 7.23
C SER A 72 2.78 -7.30 6.01
N ALA A 73 3.17 -8.55 5.72
CA ALA A 73 2.58 -9.32 4.62
C ALA A 73 1.10 -9.64 4.87
N ILE A 74 0.74 -10.02 6.10
CA ILE A 74 -0.66 -10.24 6.49
C ILE A 74 -1.46 -8.93 6.36
N ALA A 75 -0.94 -7.82 6.87
CA ALA A 75 -1.58 -6.52 6.77
C ALA A 75 -1.78 -6.09 5.30
N THR A 76 -0.79 -6.35 4.44
CA THR A 76 -0.87 -6.07 2.99
C THR A 76 -1.96 -6.92 2.33
N GLY A 77 -2.01 -8.22 2.64
CA GLY A 77 -3.05 -9.11 2.12
C GLY A 77 -4.45 -8.65 2.53
N LEU A 78 -4.66 -8.37 3.81
CA LEU A 78 -5.94 -7.84 4.31
C LEU A 78 -6.31 -6.51 3.66
N SER A 79 -5.35 -5.58 3.57
CA SER A 79 -5.54 -4.29 2.89
C SER A 79 -6.05 -4.48 1.46
N TRP A 80 -5.43 -5.36 0.67
CA TRP A 80 -5.87 -5.62 -0.69
C TRP A 80 -7.25 -6.29 -0.75
N LEU A 81 -7.53 -7.29 0.08
CA LEU A 81 -8.85 -7.94 0.09
C LEU A 81 -9.98 -6.92 0.30
N PHE A 82 -9.83 -6.04 1.31
CA PHE A 82 -10.82 -4.98 1.55
C PHE A 82 -10.84 -3.91 0.45
N TYR A 83 -9.67 -3.48 -0.04
CA TYR A 83 -9.56 -2.46 -1.08
C TYR A 83 -10.19 -2.91 -2.41
N TYR A 84 -9.91 -4.13 -2.84
CA TYR A 84 -10.48 -4.68 -4.08
C TYR A 84 -11.96 -4.97 -3.95
N LYS A 85 -12.42 -5.38 -2.77
CA LYS A 85 -13.86 -5.49 -2.50
C LYS A 85 -14.55 -4.12 -2.60
N ALA A 86 -13.95 -3.08 -2.02
CA ALA A 86 -14.46 -1.71 -2.14
C ALA A 86 -14.43 -1.21 -3.59
N LEU A 87 -13.36 -1.46 -4.34
CA LEU A 87 -13.30 -1.14 -5.77
C LEU A 87 -14.36 -1.91 -6.56
N GLN A 88 -14.72 -3.12 -6.18
CA GLN A 88 -15.77 -3.87 -6.88
C GLN A 88 -17.13 -3.19 -6.69
N LEU A 89 -17.41 -2.70 -5.49
CA LEU A 89 -18.70 -2.11 -5.09
C LEU A 89 -18.84 -0.62 -5.45
N GLY A 90 -17.74 0.14 -5.45
CA GLY A 90 -17.75 1.59 -5.60
C GLY A 90 -16.96 2.12 -6.81
N GLU A 91 -17.04 3.42 -7.03
CA GLU A 91 -16.24 4.10 -8.06
C GLU A 91 -14.79 4.27 -7.61
N ALA A 92 -13.84 4.05 -8.53
CA ALA A 92 -12.41 4.20 -8.22
C ALA A 92 -12.06 5.64 -7.77
N SER A 93 -12.77 6.65 -8.29
CA SER A 93 -12.63 8.06 -7.91
C SER A 93 -12.99 8.34 -6.45
N LYS A 94 -13.79 7.49 -5.80
CA LYS A 94 -14.17 7.63 -4.38
C LYS A 94 -13.38 6.69 -3.48
N VAL A 95 -13.18 5.46 -3.93
CA VAL A 95 -12.47 4.43 -3.16
C VAL A 95 -10.97 4.72 -3.07
N ALA A 96 -10.34 5.18 -4.15
CA ALA A 96 -8.90 5.44 -4.16
C ALA A 96 -8.49 6.58 -3.21
N PRO A 97 -9.22 7.71 -3.11
CA PRO A 97 -8.93 8.71 -2.08
C PRO A 97 -9.11 8.18 -0.66
N ILE A 98 -10.19 7.44 -0.36
CA ILE A 98 -10.41 6.86 0.98
C ILE A 98 -9.21 5.98 1.39
N ASP A 99 -8.69 5.17 0.48
CA ASP A 99 -7.48 4.37 0.72
C ASP A 99 -6.26 5.23 1.11
N LYS A 100 -6.16 6.48 0.63
CA LYS A 100 -5.06 7.40 0.98
C LYS A 100 -5.18 8.03 2.36
N LEU A 101 -6.28 7.81 3.08
CA LEU A 101 -6.31 8.07 4.53
C LEU A 101 -5.24 7.26 5.27
N SER A 102 -4.78 6.13 4.69
CA SER A 102 -3.62 5.38 5.15
C SER A 102 -2.40 6.26 5.38
N VAL A 103 -2.16 7.30 4.59
CA VAL A 103 -1.02 8.23 4.77
C VAL A 103 -1.10 8.95 6.11
N ALA A 104 -2.28 9.51 6.43
CA ALA A 104 -2.49 10.20 7.70
C ALA A 104 -2.38 9.23 8.88
N LEU A 105 -2.94 8.02 8.74
CA LEU A 105 -2.82 6.96 9.75
C LEU A 105 -1.37 6.52 9.94
N THR A 106 -0.60 6.33 8.87
CA THR A 106 0.82 5.96 8.92
C THR A 106 1.64 7.00 9.65
N ILE A 107 1.41 8.30 9.39
CA ILE A 107 2.09 9.38 10.13
C ILE A 107 1.80 9.27 11.64
N GLY A 108 0.53 9.09 12.02
CA GLY A 108 0.15 8.92 13.43
C GLY A 108 0.76 7.65 14.06
N LEU A 109 0.73 6.53 13.35
CA LEU A 109 1.33 5.28 13.79
C LEU A 109 2.86 5.38 13.90
N ALA A 110 3.53 6.15 13.03
CA ALA A 110 4.96 6.38 13.11
C ALA A 110 5.34 7.12 14.40
N PHE A 111 4.54 8.09 14.85
CA PHE A 111 4.78 8.76 16.13
C PHE A 111 4.64 7.80 17.32
N ILE A 112 3.70 6.85 17.26
CA ILE A 112 3.40 5.93 18.36
C ILE A 112 4.38 4.75 18.38
N PHE A 113 4.59 4.09 17.24
CA PHE A 113 5.31 2.81 17.13
C PHE A 113 6.78 2.96 16.74
N LEU A 114 7.13 4.01 15.97
CA LEU A 114 8.52 4.27 15.54
C LEU A 114 9.19 5.36 16.38
N GLY A 115 8.44 6.05 17.25
CA GLY A 115 8.97 7.12 18.11
C GLY A 115 9.37 8.38 17.34
N GLU A 116 8.84 8.56 16.12
CA GLU A 116 9.08 9.77 15.34
C GLU A 116 8.49 11.00 16.05
N LYS A 117 9.27 12.09 16.11
CA LYS A 117 8.80 13.32 16.75
C LYS A 117 7.82 14.05 15.82
N PRO A 118 6.63 14.43 16.30
CA PRO A 118 5.68 15.18 15.50
C PRO A 118 6.28 16.55 15.14
N THR A 119 6.37 16.81 13.83
CA THR A 119 6.72 18.14 13.31
C THR A 119 5.45 18.86 12.87
N ILE A 120 5.49 20.19 12.83
CA ILE A 120 4.38 20.99 12.28
C ILE A 120 4.04 20.53 10.86
N GLY A 121 5.05 20.24 10.04
CA GLY A 121 4.88 19.76 8.67
C GLY A 121 4.16 18.40 8.58
N SER A 122 4.56 17.43 9.40
CA SER A 122 3.93 16.10 9.41
C SER A 122 2.49 16.14 9.93
N VAL A 123 2.20 16.98 10.93
CA VAL A 123 0.86 17.12 11.49
C VAL A 123 -0.07 17.84 10.52
N LEU A 124 0.35 18.99 9.97
CA LEU A 124 -0.43 19.73 8.98
C LEU A 124 -0.61 18.93 7.69
N GLY A 125 0.46 18.28 7.21
CA GLY A 125 0.42 17.44 6.01
C GLY A 125 -0.54 16.27 6.17
N GLY A 126 -0.45 15.53 7.28
CA GLY A 126 -1.38 14.44 7.59
C GLY A 126 -2.83 14.91 7.71
N GLY A 127 -3.04 16.05 8.39
CA GLY A 127 -4.36 16.66 8.52
C GLY A 127 -4.96 17.08 7.17
N LEU A 128 -4.18 17.72 6.31
CA LEU A 128 -4.61 18.12 4.97
C LEU A 128 -4.94 16.92 4.08
N VAL A 129 -4.17 15.83 4.16
CA VAL A 129 -4.51 14.59 3.46
C VAL A 129 -5.85 14.04 3.96
N ALA A 130 -6.05 13.95 5.27
CA ALA A 130 -7.30 13.46 5.84
C ALA A 130 -8.51 14.31 5.40
N VAL A 131 -8.39 15.64 5.49
CA VAL A 131 -9.44 16.56 5.04
C VAL A 131 -9.71 16.42 3.55
N GLY A 132 -8.67 16.38 2.71
CA GLY A 132 -8.81 16.21 1.27
C GLY A 132 -9.55 14.92 0.90
N VAL A 133 -9.23 13.82 1.58
CA VAL A 133 -9.93 12.54 1.41
C VAL A 133 -11.41 12.65 1.78
N LEU A 134 -11.73 13.23 2.94
CA LEU A 134 -13.11 13.40 3.39
C LEU A 134 -13.93 14.26 2.42
N VAL A 135 -13.34 15.36 1.92
CA VAL A 135 -13.94 16.21 0.89
C VAL A 135 -14.26 15.40 -0.37
N THR A 136 -13.29 14.65 -0.89
CA THR A 136 -13.48 13.87 -2.13
C THR A 136 -14.50 12.73 -2.00
N ALA A 137 -14.65 12.17 -0.80
CA ALA A 137 -15.53 11.03 -0.55
C ALA A 137 -16.97 11.42 -0.18
N LEU A 138 -17.15 12.55 0.52
CA LEU A 138 -18.42 12.95 1.12
C LEU A 138 -19.13 14.08 0.36
N ILE A 139 -18.40 14.90 -0.39
CA ILE A 139 -18.99 16.00 -1.17
C ILE A 139 -19.29 15.48 -2.58
N LYS A 140 -20.56 15.54 -2.98
CA LYS A 140 -21.06 15.08 -4.29
C LYS A 140 -20.75 16.06 -5.41
#